data_AF-A0A7C3JYH2-F1
#
_entry.id   AF-A0A7C3JYH2-F1
#
_cell.length_a   1.000
_cell.length_b   1.000
_cell.length_c   1.000
_cell.angle_alpha   90.00
_cell.angle_beta   90.00
_cell.angle_gamma   90.00
#
_symmetry.space_group_name_H-M   'P 1'
#
loop_
_entity.id
_entity.type
_entity.pdbx_description
1 polymer ?
#
loop_
_entity_poly.entity_id
_entity_poly.type
_entity_poly.pdbx_seq_one_letter_code
_entity_poly.pdbx_strand_id
1 'polypeptide(L)' 'MAVDDATRARIDRWIKEKGLNPYGDPKDTVYAGGTPLFDERTGRSRDRYEYILERHPELRK' A
#
# COMPACT_ATOMS: atom_id res chain seq x y z
N MET A 1 -0.67 12.58 -7.58
CA MET A 1 0.30 13.40 -6.81
C MET A 1 1.31 12.40 -6.26
N ALA A 2 2.60 12.58 -6.48
CA ALA A 2 3.56 11.60 -5.97
C ALA A 2 3.57 11.66 -4.43
N VAL A 3 3.45 10.51 -3.77
CA VAL A 3 3.56 10.42 -2.31
C VAL A 3 4.94 10.91 -1.87
N ASP A 4 4.98 11.89 -0.95
CA ASP A 4 6.21 12.49 -0.43
C ASP A 4 7.11 11.44 0.25
N ASP A 5 8.43 11.65 0.17
CA ASP A 5 9.42 10.70 0.68
C ASP A 5 9.28 10.44 2.20
N ALA A 6 8.93 11.50 2.97
CA ALA A 6 8.64 11.38 4.39
C ALA A 6 7.46 10.44 4.68
N THR A 7 6.40 10.53 3.87
CA THR A 7 5.22 9.67 3.97
C THR A 7 5.57 8.23 3.61
N ARG A 8 6.39 8.01 2.57
CA ARG A 8 6.89 6.68 2.19
C ARG A 8 7.69 6.05 3.33
N ALA A 9 8.64 6.78 3.90
CA ALA A 9 9.45 6.31 5.02
C ALA A 9 8.61 5.96 6.26
N ARG A 10 7.54 6.73 6.51
CA ARG A 10 6.58 6.46 7.60
C ARG A 10 5.80 5.17 7.34
N ILE A 11 5.31 4.97 6.12
CA ILE A 11 4.61 3.75 5.70
C ILE A 11 5.54 2.53 5.82
N ASP A 12 6.77 2.62 5.29
CA ASP A 12 7.73 1.53 5.33
C ASP A 12 8.10 1.14 6.77
N ARG A 13 8.18 2.12 7.69
CA ARG A 13 8.37 1.85 9.12
C ARG A 13 7.15 1.16 9.72
N TRP A 14 5.95 1.68 9.48
CA TRP A 14 4.70 1.11 9.98
C TRP A 14 4.48 -0.33 9.52
N ILE A 15 4.78 -0.65 8.25
CA ILE A 15 4.73 -2.01 7.71
C ILE A 15 5.65 -2.94 8.51
N LYS A 16 6.90 -2.51 8.73
CA LYS A 16 7.89 -3.31 9.48
C LYS A 16 7.49 -3.49 10.95
N GLU A 17 7.03 -2.43 11.61
CA GLU A 17 6.64 -2.45 13.02
C GLU A 17 5.41 -3.33 13.26
N LYS A 18 4.45 -3.31 12.34
CA LYS A 18 3.23 -4.14 12.42
C LYS A 18 3.43 -5.55 11.85
N GLY A 19 4.58 -5.83 11.23
CA GLY A 19 4.85 -7.11 10.59
C GLY A 19 3.90 -7.40 9.42
N LEU A 20 3.50 -6.36 8.68
CA LEU A 20 2.59 -6.44 7.55
C LEU A 20 3.33 -6.88 6.27
N ASN A 21 2.56 -7.13 5.23
CA ASN A 21 3.10 -7.37 3.89
C ASN A 21 3.54 -6.04 3.23
N PRO A 22 4.22 -6.08 2.07
CA PRO A 22 4.71 -4.88 1.38
C PRO A 22 3.63 -3.86 0.98
N TYR A 23 2.36 -4.24 1.03
CA TYR A 23 1.20 -3.42 0.68
C TYR A 23 0.42 -2.94 1.91
N GLY A 24 0.95 -3.12 3.13
CA GLY A 24 0.28 -2.70 4.36
C GLY A 24 -0.87 -3.58 4.82
N ASP A 25 -1.09 -4.72 4.16
CA ASP A 25 -2.11 -5.69 4.58
C ASP A 25 -1.45 -6.81 5.44
N PRO A 26 -2.24 -7.62 6.17
CA PRO A 26 -1.72 -8.80 6.86
C PRO A 26 -0.93 -9.74 5.94
N LYS A 27 0.09 -10.42 6.45
CA LYS A 27 0.94 -11.34 5.67
C LYS A 27 0.17 -12.49 5.02
N ASP A 28 -0.92 -12.93 5.65
CA ASP A 28 -1.81 -13.98 5.15
C ASP A 28 -2.81 -13.48 4.11
N THR A 29 -2.71 -12.22 3.67
CA THR A 29 -3.59 -11.66 2.65
C THR A 29 -3.25 -12.23 1.28
N VAL A 30 -4.23 -12.91 0.69
CA VAL A 30 -4.15 -13.41 -0.69
C VAL A 30 -4.82 -12.41 -1.63
N TYR A 31 -4.10 -12.00 -2.66
CA TYR A 31 -4.64 -11.13 -3.70
C TYR A 31 -5.11 -11.96 -4.88
N ALA A 32 -6.42 -11.96 -5.13
CA ALA A 32 -6.95 -12.46 -6.39
C ALA A 32 -6.36 -11.61 -7.53
N GLY A 33 -5.60 -12.25 -8.44
CA GLY A 33 -4.84 -11.54 -9.48
C GLY A 33 -3.38 -11.22 -9.12
N GLY A 34 -2.87 -11.73 -8.00
CA GLY A 34 -1.44 -11.69 -7.64
C GLY A 34 -0.99 -10.42 -6.92
N THR A 35 -1.43 -9.23 -7.36
CA THR A 35 -1.11 -7.97 -6.66
C THR A 35 -2.35 -7.09 -6.48
N PRO A 36 -2.47 -6.34 -5.36
CA PRO A 36 -3.57 -5.40 -5.17
C PRO A 36 -3.41 -4.11 -5.99
N LEU A 37 -2.27 -3.96 -6.67
CA LEU A 37 -1.92 -2.74 -7.40
C LEU A 37 -2.47 -2.75 -8.82
N PHE A 38 -2.83 -3.91 -9.34
CA PHE A 38 -3.41 -4.04 -10.66
C PHE A 38 -4.92 -4.21 -10.55
N ASP A 39 -5.67 -3.28 -11.11
CA ASP A 39 -7.12 -3.39 -11.23
C ASP A 39 -7.43 -4.06 -12.58
N GLU A 40 -7.74 -5.36 -12.55
CA GLU A 40 -8.04 -6.16 -13.74
C GLU A 40 -9.32 -5.71 -14.46
N ARG A 41 -10.23 -4.99 -13.78
CA ARG A 41 -11.47 -4.50 -14.38
C ARG A 41 -11.24 -3.27 -15.25
N THR A 42 -10.27 -2.44 -14.88
CA THR A 42 -9.94 -1.18 -15.58
C THR A 42 -8.64 -1.25 -16.36
N GLY A 43 -7.81 -2.29 -16.13
CA GLY A 43 -6.49 -2.45 -16.73
C GLY A 43 -5.46 -1.44 -16.23
N ARG A 44 -5.72 -0.77 -15.09
CA ARG A 44 -4.84 0.27 -14.55
C ARG A 44 -4.05 -0.25 -13.37
N SER A 45 -2.76 0.07 -13.37
CA SER A 45 -1.89 -0.11 -12.22
C SER A 45 -1.89 1.16 -11.37
N ARG A 46 -2.08 1.03 -10.06
CA ARG A 46 -1.94 2.13 -9.09
C ARG A 46 -0.62 2.05 -8.34
N ASP A 47 -0.15 3.18 -7.83
CA ASP A 47 1.03 3.21 -6.99
C ASP A 47 0.77 2.51 -5.64
N ARG A 48 1.80 1.82 -5.14
CA ARG A 48 1.76 1.09 -3.88
C ARG A 48 1.43 1.98 -2.69
N TYR A 49 2.06 3.14 -2.62
CA TYR A 49 1.88 4.05 -1.50
C TYR A 49 0.53 4.76 -1.60
N GLU A 50 0.07 5.08 -2.81
CA GLU A 50 -1.31 5.59 -3.00
C GLU A 50 -2.33 4.56 -2.51
N TYR A 51 -2.20 3.29 -2.88
CA TYR A 51 -3.07 2.22 -2.37
C TYR A 51 -3.10 2.13 -0.84
N ILE A 52 -1.92 2.16 -0.22
CA ILE A 52 -1.81 2.08 1.24
C ILE A 52 -2.47 3.30 1.88
N LEU A 53 -2.26 4.50 1.34
CA LEU A 53 -2.83 5.74 1.87
C LEU A 53 -4.34 5.86 1.63
N GLU A 54 -4.88 5.27 0.56
CA GLU A 54 -6.32 5.17 0.36
C GLU A 54 -6.99 4.36 1.48
N ARG A 55 -6.32 3.30 1.96
CA ARG A 55 -6.81 2.45 3.05
C ARG A 55 -6.47 2.97 4.44
N HIS A 56 -5.32 3.61 4.56
CA HIS A 56 -4.73 4.13 5.79
C HIS A 56 -4.39 5.63 5.64
N PRO A 57 -5.40 6.50 5.49
CA PRO A 57 -5.17 7.94 5.32
C PRO A 57 -4.49 8.57 6.56
N GLU A 58 -4.54 7.92 7.72
CA GLU A 58 -3.83 8.33 8.93
C GLU A 58 -2.30 8.39 8.77
N LEU A 59 -1.74 7.66 7.81
CA LEU A 59 -0.29 7.67 7.56
C LEU A 59 0.18 8.93 6.80
N ARG A 60 -0.75 9.74 6.28
CA ARG A 60 -0.46 11.01 5.59
C ARG A 60 -0.24 12.20 6.55
N LYS A 61 -0.49 12.01 7.85
CA LYS A 61 -0.42 13.07 8.87
C LYS A 61 0.96 13.26 9.47
#